data_AF-A0A067JTT3-F1
#
_entry.id   AF-A0A067JTT3-F1
#
_cell.length_a   1.000
_cell.length_b   1.000
_cell.length_c   1.000
_cell.angle_alpha   90.00
_cell.angle_beta   90.00
_cell.angle_gamma   90.00
#
_symmetry.space_group_name_H-M   'P 1'
#
loop_
_entity.id
_entity.type
_entity.pdbx_description
1 polymer ?
#
loop_
_entity_poly.entity_id
_entity_poly.type
_entity_poly.pdbx_seq_one_letter_code
_entity_poly.pdbx_strand_id
1 'polypeptide(L)'
;MTDYEEKLIKSLEPSLEQLVDGTEFMVGMTQASTESDWLKKISEFENFLGIGDETSKLVQEQKAKALILQSVLAAKDTEEAERKALKVKLAEEKIEATPEEQEEGN
;
A
#
# COMPACT_ATOMS: atom_id res chain seq x y z
N MET A 1 -43.36 6.75 -10.02
CA MET A 1 -42.25 7.20 -9.16
C MET A 1 -41.08 6.29 -9.47
N THR A 2 -39.96 6.81 -9.97
CA THR A 2 -38.79 6.00 -10.37
C THR A 2 -38.00 5.58 -9.12
N ASP A 3 -37.31 4.44 -9.16
CA ASP A 3 -36.43 3.96 -8.07
C ASP A 3 -35.40 5.01 -7.60
N TYR A 4 -35.05 5.96 -8.47
CA TYR A 4 -34.18 7.08 -8.15
C TYR A 4 -34.79 8.04 -7.12
N GLU A 5 -36.08 8.35 -7.25
CA GLU A 5 -36.83 9.20 -6.31
C GLU A 5 -36.96 8.51 -4.95
N GLU A 6 -37.24 7.21 -4.91
CA GLU A 6 -37.28 6.44 -3.64
C GLU A 6 -35.91 6.37 -2.96
N LYS A 7 -34.82 6.30 -3.73
CA LYS A 7 -33.44 6.32 -3.19
C LYS A 7 -33.09 7.66 -2.58
N LEU A 8 -33.52 8.77 -3.17
CA LEU A 8 -33.30 10.11 -2.64
C LEU A 8 -34.05 10.31 -1.30
N ILE A 9 -35.26 9.77 -1.18
CA ILE A 9 -36.06 9.86 0.06
C ILE A 9 -35.46 8.99 1.18
N LYS A 10 -34.70 7.93 0.84
CA LYS A 10 -33.98 7.08 1.80
C LYS A 10 -32.58 7.57 2.16
N SER A 11 -32.17 8.75 1.69
CA SER A 11 -30.91 9.36 2.11
C SER A 11 -30.93 9.55 3.62
N LEU A 12 -29.95 9.00 4.33
CA LEU A 12 -29.81 9.18 5.78
C LEU A 12 -29.75 10.69 6.06
N GLU A 13 -30.58 11.17 6.99
CA GLU A 13 -30.55 12.57 7.42
C GLU A 13 -29.10 12.90 7.85
N PRO A 14 -28.48 13.94 7.27
CA PRO A 14 -27.13 14.31 7.67
C PRO A 14 -27.12 14.66 9.15
N SER A 15 -26.05 14.28 9.86
CA SER A 15 -25.92 14.68 11.26
C SER A 15 -25.84 16.20 11.36
N LEU A 16 -26.23 16.75 12.53
CA LEU A 16 -26.11 18.18 12.80
C LEU A 16 -24.67 18.67 12.55
N GLU A 17 -23.68 17.88 12.97
CA GLU A 17 -22.26 18.17 12.79
C GLU A 17 -21.88 18.24 11.31
N GLN A 18 -22.36 17.29 10.49
CA GLN A 18 -22.16 17.32 9.04
C GLN A 18 -22.85 18.52 8.37
N LEU A 19 -24.02 18.91 8.87
CA LEU A 19 -24.74 20.08 8.37
C LEU A 19 -24.03 21.39 8.72
N VAL A 20 -23.49 21.49 9.94
CA VAL A 20 -22.70 22.65 10.40
C VAL A 20 -21.38 22.74 9.62
N ASP A 21 -20.64 21.65 9.50
CA ASP A 21 -19.38 21.59 8.75
C ASP A 21 -19.58 21.95 7.27
N GLY A 22 -20.64 21.42 6.65
CA GLY A 22 -20.99 21.75 5.27
C GLY A 22 -21.38 23.22 5.08
N THR A 23 -22.07 23.80 6.06
CA THR A 23 -22.47 25.22 6.04
C THR A 23 -21.26 26.13 6.23
N GLU A 24 -20.39 25.84 7.19
CA GLU A 24 -19.15 26.58 7.43
C GLU A 24 -18.23 26.53 6.20
N PHE A 25 -18.13 25.37 5.56
CA PHE A 25 -17.40 25.19 4.31
C PHE A 25 -17.95 26.08 3.18
N MET A 26 -19.27 26.09 2.97
CA MET A 26 -19.92 26.93 1.94
C MET A 26 -19.74 28.43 2.22
N VAL A 27 -19.86 28.85 3.48
CA VAL A 27 -19.59 30.23 3.89
C VAL A 27 -18.14 30.60 3.60
N GLY A 28 -17.19 29.74 3.95
CA GLY A 28 -15.76 29.92 3.68
C GLY A 28 -15.45 30.03 2.17
N MET A 29 -16.16 29.31 1.31
CA MET A 29 -16.05 29.46 -0.14
C MET A 29 -16.54 30.84 -0.60
N THR A 30 -17.73 31.27 -0.16
CA THR A 30 -18.28 32.58 -0.55
C THR A 30 -17.50 33.79 0.00
N GLN A 31 -16.73 33.59 1.08
CA GLN A 31 -15.90 34.61 1.72
C GLN A 31 -14.45 34.64 1.21
N ALA A 32 -14.05 33.73 0.32
CA ALA A 32 -12.71 33.74 -0.26
C ALA A 32 -12.49 35.05 -1.03
N SER A 33 -11.69 35.93 -0.45
CA SER A 33 -11.51 37.32 -0.93
C SER A 33 -10.49 37.43 -2.06
N THR A 34 -9.70 36.38 -2.28
CA THR A 34 -8.66 36.31 -3.30
C THR A 34 -8.73 35.00 -4.08
N GLU A 35 -8.24 35.02 -5.32
CA GLU A 35 -8.14 33.83 -6.17
C GLU A 35 -7.30 32.73 -5.50
N SER A 36 -6.26 33.11 -4.75
CA SER A 36 -5.44 32.17 -3.99
C SER A 36 -6.20 31.51 -2.83
N ASP A 37 -7.04 32.26 -2.12
CA ASP A 37 -7.86 31.71 -1.03
C ASP A 37 -8.92 30.75 -1.57
N TRP A 38 -9.49 31.09 -2.73
CA TRP A 38 -10.46 30.26 -3.43
C TRP A 38 -9.83 28.94 -3.92
N LEU A 39 -8.65 29.00 -4.55
CA LEU A 39 -7.91 27.81 -4.99
C LEU A 39 -7.52 26.92 -3.80
N LYS A 40 -7.12 27.51 -2.68
CA LYS A 40 -6.84 26.76 -1.45
C LYS A 40 -8.08 26.04 -0.92
N LYS A 41 -9.23 26.72 -0.89
CA LYS A 41 -10.50 26.13 -0.45
C LYS A 41 -11.01 25.02 -1.37
N ILE A 42 -10.82 25.16 -2.69
CA ILE A 42 -11.09 24.10 -3.65
C ILE A 42 -10.18 22.89 -3.40
N SER A 43 -8.90 23.09 -3.15
CA SER A 43 -7.98 22.00 -2.83
C SER A 43 -8.34 21.25 -1.53
N GLU A 44 -8.73 21.99 -0.48
CA GLU A 44 -9.26 21.40 0.76
C GLU A 44 -10.52 20.56 0.52
N PHE A 45 -11.39 21.01 -0.39
CA PHE A 45 -12.63 20.32 -0.77
C PHE A 45 -12.37 19.05 -1.58
N GLU A 46 -11.47 19.12 -2.56
CA GLU A 46 -11.05 17.94 -3.33
C GLU A 46 -10.48 16.88 -2.40
N ASN A 47 -9.63 17.28 -1.44
CA ASN A 47 -9.12 16.37 -0.40
C ASN A 47 -10.25 15.76 0.44
N PHE A 48 -11.25 16.56 0.85
CA PHE A 48 -12.41 16.06 1.61
C PHE A 48 -13.23 15.03 0.81
N LEU A 49 -13.42 15.26 -0.49
CA LEU A 49 -14.10 14.32 -1.39
C LEU A 49 -13.24 13.08 -1.73
N GLY A 50 -11.98 13.04 -1.30
CA GLY A 50 -11.03 11.99 -1.69
C GLY A 50 -10.64 12.03 -3.17
N ILE A 51 -10.91 13.16 -3.84
CA ILE A 51 -10.54 13.46 -5.23
C ILE A 51 -9.17 14.17 -5.26
N GLY A 52 -8.80 14.79 -4.14
CA GLY A 52 -7.57 15.52 -3.94
C GLY A 52 -6.36 14.61 -4.02
N ASP A 53 -5.65 14.75 -5.13
CA ASP A 53 -4.37 14.14 -5.48
C ASP A 53 -4.42 12.65 -5.88
N GLU A 54 -5.07 12.36 -7.03
CA GLU A 54 -4.91 11.10 -7.77
C GLU A 54 -3.43 10.75 -8.03
N THR A 55 -2.57 11.76 -8.18
CA THR A 55 -1.12 11.60 -8.33
C THR A 55 -0.47 11.03 -7.07
N SER A 56 -0.86 11.46 -5.87
CA SER A 56 -0.39 10.87 -4.60
C SER A 56 -0.81 9.42 -4.46
N LYS A 57 -2.04 9.07 -4.88
CA LYS A 57 -2.49 7.67 -4.89
C LYS A 57 -1.63 6.81 -5.82
N LEU A 58 -1.35 7.28 -7.03
CA LEU A 58 -0.49 6.57 -7.99
C LEU A 58 0.95 6.44 -7.47
N VAL A 59 1.49 7.49 -6.85
CA VAL A 59 2.85 7.48 -6.26
C VAL A 59 2.94 6.49 -5.11
N GLN A 60 1.95 6.45 -4.20
CA GLN A 60 1.90 5.47 -3.12
C GLN A 60 1.75 4.04 -3.66
N GLU A 61 0.95 3.85 -4.71
CA GLU A 61 0.81 2.54 -5.37
C GLU A 61 2.13 2.07 -6.00
N GLN A 62 2.84 2.95 -6.73
CA GLN A 62 4.15 2.63 -7.30
C GLN A 62 5.19 2.34 -6.20
N LYS A 63 5.16 3.10 -5.10
CA LYS A 63 6.02 2.86 -3.93
C LYS A 63 5.74 1.51 -3.29
N ALA A 64 4.47 1.14 -3.14
CA ALA A 64 4.07 -0.16 -2.61
C ALA A 64 4.55 -1.30 -3.52
N LYS A 65 4.37 -1.16 -4.85
CA LYS A 65 4.87 -2.15 -5.83
C LYS A 65 6.39 -2.33 -5.74
N ALA A 66 7.15 -1.23 -5.63
CA ALA A 66 8.59 -1.27 -5.50
C ALA A 66 9.04 -2.00 -4.22
N LEU A 67 8.37 -1.75 -3.08
CA LEU A 67 8.66 -2.43 -1.81
C LEU A 67 8.36 -3.94 -1.86
N ILE A 68 7.26 -4.33 -2.52
CA ILE A 68 6.91 -5.74 -2.71
C ILE A 68 7.96 -6.42 -3.58
N LEU A 69 8.35 -5.81 -4.70
CA LEU A 69 9.41 -6.33 -5.59
C LEU A 69 10.74 -6.49 -4.84
N GLN A 70 11.14 -5.50 -4.05
CA GLN A 70 12.36 -5.57 -3.25
C GLN A 70 12.31 -6.71 -2.24
N SER A 71 11.19 -6.90 -1.56
CA SER A 71 11.00 -7.97 -0.57
C SER A 71 11.06 -9.35 -1.23
N VAL A 72 10.45 -9.51 -2.41
CA VAL A 72 10.48 -10.76 -3.18
C VAL A 72 11.90 -11.10 -3.63
N LEU A 73 12.66 -10.11 -4.11
CA LEU A 73 14.06 -10.32 -4.50
C LEU A 73 14.92 -10.72 -3.29
N ALA A 74 14.80 -10.00 -2.17
CA ALA A 74 15.54 -10.31 -0.95
C ALA A 74 15.22 -11.71 -0.41
N ALA A 75 13.96 -12.13 -0.44
CA ALA A 75 13.56 -13.47 -0.05
C ALA A 75 14.14 -14.55 -0.98
N LYS A 76 14.14 -14.30 -2.30
CA LYS A 76 14.67 -15.23 -3.29
C LYS A 76 16.18 -15.43 -3.18
N ASP A 77 16.92 -14.34 -2.94
CA ASP A 77 18.37 -14.42 -2.74
C ASP A 77 18.72 -15.20 -1.46
N THR A 78 17.90 -15.04 -0.41
CA THR A 78 18.03 -15.80 0.84
C THR A 78 17.77 -17.29 0.62
N GLU A 79 16.69 -17.65 -0.08
CA GLU A 79 16.38 -19.05 -0.43
C GLU A 79 17.50 -19.70 -1.26
N GLU A 80 18.06 -18.98 -2.24
CA GLU A 80 19.15 -19.50 -3.07
C GLU A 80 20.44 -19.73 -2.25
N ALA A 81 20.75 -18.83 -1.32
CA ALA A 81 21.88 -19.00 -0.40
C ALA A 81 21.70 -20.21 0.52
N GLU A 82 20.50 -20.40 1.10
CA GLU A 82 20.18 -21.57 1.92
C GLU A 82 20.29 -22.87 1.13
N ARG A 83 19.76 -22.90 -0.10
CA ARG A 83 19.84 -24.08 -0.97
C ARG A 83 21.27 -24.44 -1.32
N LYS A 84 22.13 -23.45 -1.57
CA LYS A 84 23.57 -23.68 -1.81
C LYS A 84 24.27 -24.21 -0.56
N ALA A 85 23.98 -23.64 0.61
CA ALA A 85 24.56 -24.10 1.88
C ALA A 85 24.16 -25.54 2.21
N LEU A 86 22.89 -25.92 2.01
CA LEU A 86 22.41 -27.29 2.18
C LEU A 86 23.12 -28.28 1.23
N LYS A 87 23.38 -27.85 -0.01
CA LYS A 87 24.05 -28.68 -1.01
C LYS A 87 25.52 -28.91 -0.69
N VAL A 88 26.21 -27.91 -0.13
CA VAL A 88 27.59 -28.05 0.37
C VAL A 88 27.62 -28.99 1.57
N LYS A 89 26.73 -28.80 2.57
CA LYS A 89 26.66 -29.68 3.75
C LYS A 89 26.39 -31.14 3.39
N LEU A 90 25.46 -31.40 2.45
CA LEU A 90 25.17 -32.76 1.99
C LEU A 90 26.37 -33.40 1.25
N ALA A 91 27.15 -32.59 0.53
CA ALA A 91 28.36 -33.07 -0.14
C ALA A 91 29.47 -33.38 0.87
N GLU A 92 29.63 -32.56 1.90
CA GLU A 92 30.61 -32.74 2.99
C GLU A 92 30.29 -34.00 3.82
N GLU A 93 29.02 -34.20 4.19
CA GLU A 93 28.55 -35.40 4.92
C GLU A 93 28.74 -36.69 4.10
N LYS A 94 28.57 -36.64 2.77
CA LYS A 94 28.83 -37.79 1.88
C LYS A 94 30.31 -38.13 1.74
N ILE A 95 31.21 -37.15 1.90
CA ILE A 95 32.66 -37.38 1.83
C ILE A 95 33.14 -38.00 3.16
N GLU A 96 32.59 -37.56 4.29
CA GLU A 96 32.89 -38.12 5.63
C GLU A 96 32.31 -39.54 5.83
N ALA A 97 31.18 -39.88 5.18
CA ALA A 97 30.57 -41.21 5.25
C ALA A 97 31.22 -42.30 4.37
N THR A 98 32.32 -42.00 3.66
CA THR A 98 33.11 -43.03 2.97
C THR A 98 34.11 -43.61 3.99
N PRO A 99 33.97 -44.87 4.41
CA PRO A 99 34.88 -45.43 5.41
C PRO A 99 36.27 -45.57 4.80
N GLU A 100 37.28 -45.09 5.53
CA GLU A 100 38.66 -45.56 5.43
C GLU A 100 38.65 -47.07 5.70
N GLU A 101 38.44 -47.89 4.67
CA GLU A 101 38.82 -49.29 4.73
C GLU A 101 40.10 -49.51 3.92
N GLN A 102 41.09 -50.04 4.66
CA GLN A 102 42.33 -50.69 4.24
C GLN A 102 43.60 -49.83 4.27
N GLU A 103 44.04 -49.48 5.48
CA GLU A 103 45.38 -49.92 5.89
C GLU A 103 45.28 -51.26 6.63
N GLU A 104 46.14 -52.21 6.22
CA GLU A 104 46.89 -53.15 7.07
C GLU A 104 46.86 -54.61 6.53
N GLY A 105 48.04 -55.11 6.12
CA GLY A 105 48.25 -56.55 5.94
C GLY A 105 49.31 -56.97 4.90
N ASN A 106 50.59 -56.79 5.26
CA ASN A 106 51.79 -57.59 4.92
C ASN A 106 52.13 -57.94 3.45
#